data_AF-A0A9X7DZP7-F1
#
_entry.id   AF-A0A9X7DZP7-F1
#
_cell.length_a   1.000
_cell.length_b   1.000
_cell.length_c   1.000
_cell.angle_alpha   90.00
_cell.angle_beta   90.00
_cell.angle_gamma   90.00
#
_symmetry.space_group_name_H-M   'P 1'
#
loop_
_entity.id
_entity.type
_entity.pdbx_description
1 polymer ?
#
loop_
_entity_poly.entity_id
_entity_poly.type
_entity_poly.pdbx_seq_one_letter_code
_entity_poly.pdbx_strand_id
1 'polypeptide(L)'
;MEFNDLGITIKELRIKKNISQAELCHGICSQSQISKIEKGIIYPSSILLYQLSERLGIDPNHIFALTQNKRLKYVENVKYVIKDCLKQKQYKELYEIV
;
A
#
# COMPACT_ATOMS: atom_id res chain seq x y z
N MET A 1 9.83 -2.55 9.59
CA MET A 1 8.69 -3.43 9.29
C MET A 1 8.05 -2.95 8.00
N GLU A 2 8.14 -3.73 6.93
CA GLU A 2 7.97 -3.30 5.54
C GLU A 2 6.53 -2.98 5.10
N PHE A 3 5.51 -3.23 5.93
CA PHE A 3 4.09 -3.16 5.52
C PHE A 3 3.18 -2.42 6.50
N ASN A 4 3.77 -1.61 7.38
CA ASN A 4 3.05 -0.86 8.40
C ASN A 4 2.02 0.10 7.78
N ASP A 5 2.34 0.67 6.62
CA ASP A 5 1.53 1.69 5.95
C ASP A 5 0.14 1.16 5.52
N LEU A 6 0.05 -0.11 5.06
CA LEU A 6 -1.23 -0.74 4.71
C LEU A 6 -2.10 -0.94 5.95
N GLY A 7 -1.54 -1.58 6.99
CA GLY A 7 -2.27 -1.89 8.23
C GLY A 7 -2.79 -0.63 8.92
N ILE A 8 -1.95 0.41 8.99
CA ILE A 8 -2.31 1.74 9.51
C ILE A 8 -3.47 2.32 8.70
N THR A 9 -3.37 2.32 7.36
CA THR A 9 -4.41 2.90 6.52
C THR A 9 -5.75 2.19 6.67
N ILE A 10 -5.76 0.85 6.72
CA ILE A 10 -6.97 0.06 6.97
C ILE A 10 -7.60 0.46 8.30
N LYS A 11 -6.81 0.57 9.36
CA LYS A 11 -7.27 0.97 10.70
C LYS A 11 -7.85 2.39 10.69
N GLU A 12 -7.18 3.34 10.05
CA GLU A 12 -7.64 4.73 9.96
C GLU A 12 -8.97 4.84 9.22
N LEU A 13 -9.10 4.17 8.07
CA LEU A 13 -10.35 4.14 7.31
C LEU A 13 -11.48 3.50 8.11
N ARG A 14 -11.19 2.41 8.82
CA ARG A 14 -12.16 1.74 9.69
C ARG A 14 -12.67 2.67 10.79
N ILE A 15 -11.76 3.37 11.48
CA ILE A 15 -12.11 4.34 12.54
C ILE A 15 -12.90 5.52 11.94
N LYS A 16 -12.50 6.05 10.79
CA LYS A 16 -13.24 7.13 10.10
C LYS A 16 -14.68 6.74 9.75
N LYS A 17 -14.94 5.45 9.48
CA LYS A 17 -16.29 4.91 9.25
C LYS A 17 -17.03 4.51 10.52
N ASN A 18 -16.42 4.65 11.70
CA ASN A 18 -16.99 4.27 12.99
C ASN A 18 -17.45 2.80 13.08
N ILE A 19 -16.72 1.89 12.43
CA ILE A 19 -17.00 0.44 12.53
C ILE A 19 -15.91 -0.27 13.33
N SER A 20 -16.28 -1.34 14.02
CA SER A 20 -15.39 -2.23 14.76
C SER A 20 -14.65 -3.20 13.84
N GLN A 21 -13.60 -3.84 14.36
CA GLN A 21 -12.90 -4.90 13.62
C GLN A 21 -13.82 -6.10 13.32
N ALA A 22 -14.78 -6.38 14.20
CA ALA A 22 -15.76 -7.45 14.03
C ALA A 22 -16.74 -7.13 12.88
N GLU A 23 -17.20 -5.89 12.79
CA GLU A 23 -18.05 -5.44 11.67
C GLU A 23 -17.28 -5.46 10.36
N LEU A 24 -16.02 -4.99 10.35
CA LEU A 24 -15.19 -5.02 9.14
C LEU A 24 -14.93 -6.45 8.65
N CYS A 25 -14.72 -7.43 9.54
CA CYS A 25 -14.40 -8.81 9.17
C CYS A 25 -15.61 -9.70 8.86
N HIS A 26 -16.82 -9.29 9.28
CA HIS A 26 -18.01 -10.14 9.30
C HIS A 26 -18.26 -10.90 7.98
N GLY A 27 -18.11 -12.22 7.94
CA GLY A 27 -18.38 -13.00 6.72
C GLY A 27 -17.29 -12.94 5.63
N ILE A 28 -16.14 -12.31 5.88
CA ILE A 28 -14.97 -12.35 4.97
C ILE A 28 -13.70 -12.90 5.63
N CYS A 29 -13.53 -12.70 6.94
CA CYS A 29 -12.42 -13.26 7.70
C CYS A 29 -12.69 -13.20 9.21
N SER A 30 -11.74 -13.68 10.02
CA SER A 30 -11.82 -13.55 11.48
C SER A 30 -11.42 -12.16 11.97
N GLN A 31 -11.98 -11.72 13.09
CA GLN A 31 -11.57 -10.47 13.75
C GLN A 31 -10.08 -10.46 14.09
N SER A 32 -9.54 -11.63 14.49
CA SER A 32 -8.11 -11.81 14.77
C SER A 32 -7.24 -11.52 13.54
N GLN A 33 -7.68 -11.91 12.34
CA GLN A 33 -6.99 -11.58 11.09
C GLN A 33 -6.97 -10.08 10.86
N ILE A 34 -8.09 -9.37 11.03
CA ILE A 34 -8.10 -7.89 10.93
C ILE A 34 -7.14 -7.26 11.94
N SER A 35 -7.15 -7.71 13.20
CA SER A 35 -6.24 -7.18 14.21
C SER A 35 -4.76 -7.38 13.84
N LYS A 36 -4.41 -8.54 13.28
CA LYS A 36 -3.04 -8.82 12.80
C LYS A 36 -2.69 -8.00 11.55
N ILE A 37 -3.64 -7.77 10.64
CA ILE A 37 -3.47 -6.92 9.45
C ILE A 37 -3.23 -5.47 9.88
N GLU A 38 -4.08 -4.91 10.75
CA GLU A 38 -3.96 -3.54 11.24
C GLU A 38 -2.65 -3.30 12.01
N LYS A 39 -2.07 -4.34 12.61
CA LYS A 39 -0.76 -4.31 13.27
C LYS A 39 0.42 -4.58 12.34
N GLY A 40 0.18 -4.84 11.05
CA GLY A 40 1.21 -5.19 10.08
C GLY A 40 1.89 -6.54 10.32
N ILE A 41 1.27 -7.44 11.10
CA ILE A 41 1.82 -8.77 11.44
C ILE A 41 1.60 -9.76 10.29
N ILE A 42 0.44 -9.68 9.63
CA ILE A 42 0.11 -10.52 8.47
C ILE A 42 -0.32 -9.64 7.32
N TYR A 43 -0.13 -10.18 6.11
CA TYR A 43 -0.55 -9.54 4.89
C TYR A 43 -1.82 -10.22 4.36
N PRO A 44 -2.88 -9.47 4.00
CA PRO A 44 -4.11 -10.05 3.46
C PRO A 44 -3.90 -10.62 2.06
N SER A 45 -4.69 -11.65 1.68
CA SER A 45 -4.75 -12.07 0.28
C SER A 45 -5.33 -10.96 -0.60
N SER A 46 -5.06 -10.98 -1.91
CA SER A 46 -5.64 -10.01 -2.85
C SER A 46 -7.18 -10.01 -2.82
N ILE A 47 -7.79 -11.19 -2.66
CA ILE A 47 -9.24 -11.36 -2.53
C ILE A 47 -9.74 -10.67 -1.25
N LEU A 48 -9.09 -10.93 -0.10
CA LEU A 48 -9.48 -10.29 1.16
C LEU A 48 -9.28 -8.78 1.09
N LEU A 49 -8.20 -8.33 0.46
CA LEU A 49 -7.89 -6.92 0.31
C LEU A 49 -8.95 -6.18 -0.53
N TYR A 50 -9.43 -6.80 -1.61
CA TYR A 50 -10.56 -6.31 -2.40
C TYR A 50 -11.86 -6.27 -1.57
N GLN A 51 -12.17 -7.33 -0.82
CA GLN A 51 -13.36 -7.34 0.04
C GLN A 51 -13.31 -6.26 1.14
N LEU A 52 -12.12 -5.98 1.66
CA LEU A 52 -11.91 -4.89 2.61
C LEU A 52 -12.07 -3.53 1.96
N SER A 53 -11.58 -3.32 0.74
CA SER A 53 -11.75 -2.04 0.02
C SER A 53 -13.23 -1.74 -0.23
N GLU A 54 -14.02 -2.74 -0.60
CA GLU A 54 -15.47 -2.59 -0.79
C GLU A 54 -16.17 -2.12 0.51
N ARG A 55 -15.85 -2.74 1.65
CA ARG A 55 -16.43 -2.36 2.95
C ARG A 55 -15.96 -0.99 3.43
N LEU A 56 -14.69 -0.70 3.22
CA LEU A 56 -14.10 0.59 3.52
C LEU A 56 -14.54 1.66 2.51
N GLY A 57 -15.23 1.29 1.43
CA GLY A 57 -15.81 2.20 0.44
C GLY A 57 -14.74 3.02 -0.27
N ILE A 58 -13.61 2.38 -0.59
CA ILE A 58 -12.50 2.99 -1.31
C ILE A 58 -12.20 2.19 -2.57
N ASP A 59 -11.65 2.86 -3.58
CA ASP A 59 -11.19 2.20 -4.79
C ASP A 59 -10.14 1.14 -4.41
N PRO A 60 -10.33 -0.14 -4.81
CA PRO A 60 -9.35 -1.19 -4.57
C PRO A 60 -7.94 -0.80 -5.04
N ASN A 61 -7.81 -0.09 -6.16
CA ASN A 61 -6.54 0.36 -6.71
C ASN A 61 -5.77 1.26 -5.74
N HIS A 62 -6.47 2.10 -4.96
CA HIS A 62 -5.83 2.92 -3.93
C HIS A 62 -5.21 2.05 -2.85
N ILE A 63 -5.94 1.03 -2.39
CA ILE A 63 -5.44 0.10 -1.37
C ILE A 63 -4.28 -0.73 -1.91
N PHE A 64 -4.36 -1.22 -3.15
CA PHE A 64 -3.28 -1.97 -3.82
C PHE A 64 -2.04 -1.09 -4.07
N ALA A 65 -2.21 0.21 -4.32
CA ALA A 65 -1.07 1.12 -4.47
C ALA A 65 -0.25 1.26 -3.16
N LEU A 66 -0.87 1.09 -2.00
CA LEU A 66 -0.19 1.11 -0.69
C LEU A 66 0.63 -0.15 -0.45
N THR A 67 0.33 -1.22 -1.19
CA THR A 67 1.06 -2.48 -1.11
C THR A 67 2.25 -2.54 -2.05
N GLN A 68 2.35 -1.57 -2.97
CA GLN A 68 3.48 -1.47 -3.86
C GLN A 68 4.73 -1.08 -3.06
N ASN A 69 5.73 -1.95 -3.13
CA ASN A 69 6.96 -1.87 -2.38
C ASN A 69 7.64 -0.49 -2.55
N LYS A 70 8.04 0.18 -1.46
CA LYS A 70 8.76 1.48 -1.51
C LYS A 70 10.01 1.40 -2.41
N ARG A 71 10.65 0.22 -2.47
CA ARG A 71 11.78 -0.04 -3.37
C ARG A 71 11.41 0.06 -4.85
N LEU A 72 10.20 -0.38 -5.24
CA LEU A 72 9.72 -0.23 -6.62
C LEU A 72 9.51 1.25 -6.96
N LYS A 73 8.95 2.06 -6.06
CA LYS A 73 8.82 3.52 -6.27
C LYS A 73 10.18 4.20 -6.44
N TYR A 74 11.18 3.82 -5.64
CA TYR A 74 12.54 4.33 -5.81
C TYR A 74 13.13 3.96 -7.18
N VAL A 75 13.01 2.70 -7.59
CA VAL A 75 13.50 2.24 -8.90
C VAL A 75 12.80 2.97 -10.06
N GLU A 76 11.48 3.15 -9.99
CA GLU A 76 10.74 3.92 -11.01
C GLU A 76 11.15 5.39 -11.04
N ASN A 77 11.38 6.02 -9.88
CA ASN A 77 11.90 7.39 -9.82
C ASN A 77 13.30 7.48 -10.43
N VAL A 78 14.21 6.55 -10.10
CA VAL A 78 15.57 6.53 -10.70
C VAL A 78 15.49 6.36 -12.22
N LYS A 79 14.64 5.44 -12.72
CA LYS A 79 14.42 5.28 -14.16
C LYS A 79 13.90 6.55 -14.82
N TYR A 80 13.00 7.27 -14.15
CA TYR A 80 12.50 8.55 -14.64
C TYR A 80 13.62 9.59 -14.76
N VAL A 81 14.41 9.77 -13.69
CA VAL A 81 15.53 10.73 -13.67
C VAL A 81 16.57 10.37 -14.76
N ILE A 82 16.93 9.09 -14.92
CA ILE A 82 17.84 8.64 -15.98
C ILE A 82 17.32 9.05 -17.36
N LYS A 83 16.03 8.79 -17.64
CA LYS A 83 15.42 9.15 -18.94
C LYS A 83 15.41 10.66 -19.18
N ASP A 84 15.20 11.45 -18.14
CA ASP A 84 15.19 12.90 -18.23
C ASP A 84 16.59 13.47 -18.50
N CYS A 85 17.60 13.03 -17.73
CA CYS A 85 19.00 13.44 -17.93
C CYS A 85 19.51 13.08 -19.33
N LEU A 86 19.13 11.90 -19.86
CA LEU A 86 19.47 11.51 -21.24
C LEU A 86 18.85 12.44 -22.30
N LYS A 87 17.59 12.86 -22.13
CA LYS A 87 16.93 13.83 -23.03
C LYS A 87 17.61 15.20 -22.99
N GLN A 88 18.00 15.64 -21.80
CA GLN A 88 18.65 16.94 -21.59
C GLN A 88 20.16 16.93 -21.90
N LYS A 89 20.72 15.77 -22.31
CA LYS A 89 22.16 15.57 -22.56
C LYS A 89 23.03 15.88 -21.32
N GLN A 90 22.44 15.71 -20.13
CA GLN A 90 23.05 15.91 -18.82
C GLN A 90 23.80 14.65 -18.37
N TYR A 91 24.88 14.34 -19.07
CA TYR A 91 25.64 13.10 -18.85
C TYR A 91 26.44 13.10 -17.55
N LYS A 92 26.76 14.28 -17.01
CA LYS A 92 27.55 14.41 -15.78
C LYS A 92 26.69 14.11 -14.56
N GLU A 93 25.47 14.65 -14.53
CA GLU A 93 24.45 14.37 -13.52
C GLU A 93 24.02 12.89 -13.54
N LEU A 94 23.96 12.28 -14.73
CA LEU A 94 23.68 10.85 -14.87
C LEU A 94 24.74 9.96 -14.19
N TYR A 95 26.01 10.35 -14.25
CA TYR A 95 27.11 9.60 -13.62
C TYR A 95 27.06 9.64 -12.09
N GLU A 96 26.45 10.67 -11.49
CA GLU A 96 26.32 10.78 -10.03
C GLU A 96 25.14 9.97 -9.46
N ILE A 97 24.24 9.47 -10.32
CA ILE A 97 23.08 8.66 -9.92
C ILE A 97 23.42 7.17 -9.78
N VAL A 98 24.50 6.69 -10.43
CA VAL A 98 24.90 5.27 -10.52
C VAL A 98 26.19 5.04 -9.75
#